data_AF-A0A7X1H5D8-F1
#
_entry.id   AF-A0A7X1H5D8-F1
#
_cell.length_a   1.000
_cell.length_b   1.000
_cell.length_c   1.000
_cell.angle_alpha   90.00
_cell.angle_beta   90.00
_cell.angle_gamma   90.00
#
_symmetry.space_group_name_H-M   'P 1'
#
loop_
_entity.id
_entity.type
_entity.pdbx_description
1 polymer ?
#
loop_
_entity_poly.entity_id
_entity_poly.type
_entity_poly.pdbx_seq_one_letter_code
_entity_poly.pdbx_strand_id
1 'polypeptide(L)'
;MKNKSSREMVNEIMLEVIQGARVCGYEIEDNFAEIMLNATLQMVDYSPSMKLDHDAGRPLEIDSIYWRPIHEAAKHGFDMQMSKILAYQLDFLNH
;
A
#
# COMPACT_ATOMS: atom_id res chain seq x y z
N MET A 1 -1.04 15.19 -4.29
CA MET A 1 -2.20 14.87 -3.44
C MET A 1 -2.84 16.15 -2.91
N LYS A 2 -4.01 16.55 -3.44
CA LYS A 2 -4.66 17.83 -3.07
C LYS A 2 -5.61 17.72 -1.85
N ASN A 3 -6.09 16.52 -1.54
CA ASN A 3 -7.00 16.27 -0.42
C ASN A 3 -6.21 15.88 0.85
N LYS A 4 -6.47 16.58 1.96
CA LYS A 4 -5.79 16.36 3.25
C LYS A 4 -6.07 14.97 3.82
N SER A 5 -7.34 14.56 3.87
CA SER A 5 -7.75 13.24 4.40
C SER A 5 -7.14 12.09 3.59
N SER A 6 -7.07 12.21 2.26
CA SER A 6 -6.39 11.22 1.42
C SER A 6 -4.89 11.15 1.73
N ARG A 7 -4.23 12.29 1.99
CA ARG A 7 -2.81 12.32 2.36
C ARG A 7 -2.58 11.66 3.73
N GLU A 8 -3.43 11.94 4.70
CA GLU A 8 -3.37 11.32 6.04
C GLU A 8 -3.55 9.80 5.95
N MET A 9 -4.57 9.34 5.22
CA MET A 9 -4.81 7.91 5.00
C MET A 9 -3.62 7.22 4.33
N VAL A 10 -3.01 7.82 3.30
CA VAL A 10 -1.82 7.25 2.65
C VAL A 10 -0.64 7.18 3.62
N ASN A 11 -0.43 8.21 4.44
CA ASN A 11 0.62 8.21 5.45
C ASN A 11 0.42 7.09 6.48
N GLU A 12 -0.80 6.89 6.96
CA GLU A 12 -1.14 5.82 7.90
C GLU A 12 -0.90 4.42 7.29
N ILE A 13 -1.30 4.21 6.04
CA ILE A 13 -1.02 2.96 5.30
C ILE A 13 0.49 2.75 5.16
N MET A 14 1.26 3.78 4.79
CA MET A 14 2.72 3.66 4.67
C MET A 14 3.39 3.29 5.99
N LEU A 15 2.96 3.90 7.10
CA LEU A 15 3.47 3.57 8.43
C LEU A 15 3.09 2.14 8.86
N GLU A 16 1.90 1.67 8.52
CA GLU A 16 1.49 0.28 8.76
C GLU A 16 2.36 -0.71 7.97
N VAL A 17 2.66 -0.41 6.70
CA VAL A 17 3.55 -1.22 5.86
C VAL A 17 4.97 -1.27 6.43
N ILE A 18 5.49 -0.13 6.92
CA ILE A 18 6.80 -0.07 7.58
C ILE A 18 6.82 -0.94 8.84
N GLN A 19 5.77 -0.88 9.67
CA GLN A 19 5.65 -1.73 10.85
C GLN A 19 5.55 -3.22 10.48
N GLY A 20 4.79 -3.56 9.44
CA GLY A 20 4.70 -4.91 8.89
C GLY A 20 6.06 -5.44 8.45
N ALA A 21 6.87 -4.61 7.79
CA ALA A 21 8.24 -4.98 7.41
C ALA A 21 9.15 -5.19 8.63
N ARG A 22 9.05 -4.33 9.65
CA ARG A 22 9.85 -4.44 10.90
C ARG A 22 9.61 -5.74 11.65
N VAL A 23 8.36 -6.16 11.79
CA VAL A 23 8.07 -7.45 12.47
C VAL A 23 8.58 -8.65 11.69
N CYS A 24 8.78 -8.51 10.37
CA CYS A 24 9.38 -9.52 9.50
C CYS A 24 10.93 -9.46 9.49
N GLY A 25 11.55 -8.61 10.32
CA GLY A 25 13.01 -8.53 10.45
C GLY A 25 13.70 -7.48 9.58
N TYR A 26 12.97 -6.54 8.98
CA TYR A 26 13.53 -5.46 8.17
C TYR A 26 13.57 -4.12 8.91
N GLU A 27 14.74 -3.49 8.98
CA GLU A 27 14.88 -2.17 9.58
C GLU A 27 14.60 -1.06 8.56
N ILE A 28 13.44 -0.44 8.68
CA ILE A 28 13.02 0.72 7.88
C ILE A 28 12.60 1.81 8.85
N GLU A 29 13.05 3.05 8.68
CA GLU A 29 12.68 4.18 9.55
C GLU A 29 11.31 4.78 9.18
N ASP A 30 10.61 5.40 10.13
CA ASP A 30 9.28 6.00 9.88
C ASP A 30 9.35 7.18 8.91
N ASN A 31 10.49 7.89 8.87
CA ASN A 31 10.73 8.98 7.92
C ASN A 31 10.66 8.53 6.46
N PHE A 32 10.75 7.23 6.18
CA PHE A 32 10.63 6.68 4.85
C PHE A 32 9.25 6.94 4.25
N ALA A 33 8.18 6.95 5.06
CA ALA A 33 6.84 7.32 4.60
C ALA A 33 6.81 8.77 4.06
N GLU A 34 7.44 9.70 4.78
CA GLU A 34 7.52 11.10 4.34
C GLU A 34 8.37 11.27 3.08
N ILE A 35 9.49 10.53 2.98
CA ILE A 35 10.33 10.50 1.77
C ILE A 35 9.49 10.04 0.56
N MET A 36 8.71 8.98 0.70
CA MET A 36 7.87 8.43 -0.38
C MET A 36 6.72 9.36 -0.75
N LEU A 37 6.07 10.01 0.23
CA LEU A 37 5.06 11.04 -0.02
C LEU A 37 5.64 12.21 -0.81
N ASN A 38 6.80 12.70 -0.41
CA ASN A 38 7.46 13.83 -1.07
C ASN A 38 7.92 13.46 -2.49
N ALA A 39 8.50 12.27 -2.69
CA ALA A 39 8.85 11.77 -4.02
C ALA A 39 7.63 11.72 -4.94
N THR A 40 6.50 11.20 -4.43
CA THR A 40 5.23 11.10 -5.19
C THR A 40 4.69 12.48 -5.59
N LEU A 41 4.88 13.51 -4.76
CA LEU A 41 4.46 14.88 -5.08
C LEU A 41 5.27 15.53 -6.21
N GLN A 42 6.48 15.03 -6.49
CA GLN A 42 7.34 15.52 -7.57
C GLN A 42 7.13 14.76 -8.89
N MET A 43 6.35 13.67 -8.88
CA MET A 43 6.05 12.92 -10.09
C MET A 43 5.11 13.73 -11.00
N VAL A 44 5.33 13.62 -12.32
CA VAL A 44 4.35 14.07 -13.31
C VAL A 44 3.07 13.25 -13.11
N ASP A 45 1.91 13.83 -13.45
CA ASP A 45 0.63 13.11 -13.43
C ASP A 45 0.77 11.76 -14.13
N TYR A 46 0.72 10.69 -13.32
CA TYR A 46 1.01 9.32 -13.71
C TYR A 46 -0.04 8.40 -13.09
N SER A 47 -0.53 7.45 -13.89
CA SER A 47 -1.39 6.37 -13.41
C SER A 47 -0.54 5.15 -13.09
N PRO A 48 -0.56 4.63 -11.85
CA PRO A 48 0.12 3.39 -11.48
C PRO A 48 -0.21 2.21 -12.39
N SER A 49 0.71 1.25 -12.55
CA SER A 49 0.52 0.06 -13.40
C SER A 49 -0.79 -0.66 -13.13
N MET A 50 -1.12 -0.95 -11.85
CA MET A 50 -2.38 -1.58 -11.49
C MET A 50 -3.63 -0.80 -11.92
N LYS A 51 -3.55 0.55 -11.97
CA LYS A 51 -4.67 1.36 -12.49
C LYS A 51 -4.81 1.17 -14.00
N LEU A 52 -3.70 1.13 -14.72
CA LEU A 52 -3.69 0.86 -16.17
C LEU A 52 -4.19 -0.56 -16.47
N ASP A 53 -3.84 -1.54 -15.64
CA ASP A 53 -4.32 -2.92 -15.76
C ASP A 53 -5.82 -3.01 -15.54
N HIS A 54 -6.34 -2.36 -14.49
CA HIS A 54 -7.78 -2.29 -14.23
C HIS A 54 -8.53 -1.66 -15.42
N ASP A 55 -8.04 -0.53 -15.93
CA ASP A 55 -8.67 0.16 -17.06
C ASP A 55 -8.62 -0.65 -18.36
N ALA A 56 -7.63 -1.52 -18.50
CA ALA A 56 -7.48 -2.45 -19.62
C ALA A 56 -8.18 -3.80 -19.40
N GLY A 57 -8.86 -4.02 -18.26
CA GLY A 57 -9.47 -5.31 -17.92
C GLY A 57 -8.46 -6.45 -17.77
N ARG A 58 -7.21 -6.13 -17.40
CA ARG A 58 -6.15 -7.12 -17.16
C ARG A 58 -6.14 -7.56 -15.70
N PRO A 59 -5.65 -8.78 -15.40
CA PRO A 59 -5.52 -9.25 -14.03
C PRO A 59 -4.68 -8.29 -13.17
N LEU A 60 -5.18 -7.99 -11.98
CA LEU A 60 -4.50 -7.15 -11.01
C LEU A 60 -3.55 -7.95 -10.11
N GLU A 61 -2.41 -7.36 -9.75
CA GLU A 61 -1.38 -7.98 -8.89
C GLU A 61 -1.73 -7.93 -7.38
N ILE A 62 -3.01 -8.14 -7.02
CA ILE A 62 -3.50 -7.98 -5.64
C ILE A 62 -2.82 -8.97 -4.69
N ASP A 63 -2.70 -10.23 -5.10
CA ASP A 63 -2.05 -11.26 -4.26
C ASP A 63 -0.60 -10.89 -3.92
N SER A 64 0.16 -10.46 -4.94
CA SER A 64 1.60 -10.19 -4.76
C SER A 64 1.88 -8.88 -4.05
N ILE A 65 1.11 -7.82 -4.32
CA ILE A 65 1.34 -6.49 -3.75
C ILE A 65 0.69 -6.32 -2.38
N TYR A 66 -0.44 -7.00 -2.11
CA TYR A 66 -1.21 -6.82 -0.88
C TYR A 66 -1.23 -8.08 0.00
N TRP A 67 -1.82 -9.18 -0.49
CA TRP A 67 -2.11 -10.34 0.38
C TRP A 67 -0.85 -11.03 0.91
N ARG A 68 0.18 -11.20 0.08
CA ARG A 68 1.44 -11.84 0.50
C ARG A 68 2.14 -11.05 1.62
N PRO A 69 2.37 -9.72 1.52
CA PRO A 69 2.89 -8.93 2.63
C PRO A 69 2.02 -8.99 3.90
N ILE A 70 0.69 -8.88 3.75
CA ILE A 70 -0.26 -8.95 4.88
C ILE A 70 -0.13 -10.28 5.61
N HIS A 71 -0.11 -11.40 4.89
CA HIS A 71 0.04 -12.72 5.48
C HIS A 71 1.41 -12.92 6.12
N GLU A 72 2.47 -12.33 5.58
CA GLU A 72 3.80 -12.41 6.16
C GLU A 72 3.90 -11.68 7.50
N ALA A 73 3.36 -10.46 7.58
CA ALA A 73 3.28 -9.73 8.83
C ALA A 73 2.42 -10.46 9.87
N ALA A 74 1.32 -11.10 9.44
CA ALA A 74 0.45 -11.87 10.31
C ALA A 74 1.14 -13.10 10.95
N LYS A 75 2.07 -13.76 10.24
CA LYS A 75 2.90 -14.85 10.81
C LYS A 75 3.76 -14.37 11.98
N HIS A 76 4.08 -13.08 12.02
CA HIS A 76 4.84 -12.43 13.09
C HIS A 76 3.94 -11.73 14.12
N GLY A 77 2.63 -11.98 14.08
CA GLY A 77 1.66 -11.44 15.05
C GLY A 77 1.27 -9.99 14.81
N PHE A 78 1.57 -9.41 13.63
CA PHE A 78 1.19 -8.05 13.29
C PHE A 78 0.02 -8.02 12.31
N ASP A 79 -1.04 -7.28 12.67
CA ASP A 79 -2.23 -7.17 11.84
C ASP A 79 -2.23 -5.88 11.00
N MET A 80 -2.09 -6.01 9.68
CA MET A 80 -2.11 -4.90 8.73
C MET A 80 -3.55 -4.54 8.34
N GLN A 81 -4.32 -3.99 9.28
CA GLN A 81 -5.75 -3.72 9.15
C GLN A 81 -6.11 -2.81 7.97
N MET A 82 -5.42 -1.70 7.78
CA MET A 82 -5.73 -0.75 6.70
C MET A 82 -5.41 -1.36 5.34
N SER A 83 -4.27 -2.05 5.24
CA SER A 83 -3.85 -2.75 4.03
C SER A 83 -4.82 -3.88 3.67
N LYS A 84 -5.35 -4.61 4.65
CA LYS A 84 -6.42 -5.62 4.44
C LYS A 84 -7.70 -5.00 3.89
N ILE A 85 -8.15 -3.88 4.48
CA ILE A 85 -9.36 -3.20 3.99
C ILE A 85 -9.15 -2.81 2.52
N LEU A 86 -8.00 -2.24 2.19
CA LEU A 86 -7.67 -1.88 0.81
C LEU A 86 -7.61 -3.11 -0.11
N ALA A 87 -7.01 -4.22 0.33
CA ALA A 87 -6.98 -5.47 -0.43
C ALA A 87 -8.39 -6.01 -0.73
N TYR A 88 -9.29 -6.03 0.26
CA TYR A 88 -10.68 -6.43 0.05
C TYR A 88 -11.44 -5.51 -0.93
N GLN A 89 -11.18 -4.20 -0.88
CA GLN A 89 -11.79 -3.28 -1.86
C GLN A 89 -11.26 -3.54 -3.27
N LEU A 90 -9.96 -3.85 -3.42
CA LEU A 90 -9.37 -4.18 -4.71
C LEU A 90 -9.90 -5.51 -5.26
N ASP A 91 -10.07 -6.52 -4.41
CA ASP A 91 -10.68 -7.80 -4.82
C ASP A 91 -12.11 -7.59 -5.33
N PHE A 92 -12.90 -6.76 -4.65
CA PHE A 92 -14.25 -6.40 -5.09
C PHE A 92 -14.27 -5.73 -6.48
N LEU A 93 -13.28 -4.87 -6.77
CA LEU A 93 -13.15 -4.19 -8.06
C LEU A 93 -12.60 -5.09 -9.18
N ASN A 94 -11.99 -6.23 -8.83
CA ASN A 94 -11.39 -7.17 -9.77
C ASN A 94 -12.36 -8.30 -10.19
N HIS A 95 -13.66 -8.13 -9.92
CA HIS A 95 -14.73 -9.07 -10.28
C HIS A 95 -15.51 -8.64 -11.53
#